data_AF-A0A946XK67-F1
#
_entry.id   AF-A0A946XK67-F1
#
_cell.length_a   1.000
_cell.length_b   1.000
_cell.length_c   1.000
_cell.angle_alpha   90.00
_cell.angle_beta   90.00
_cell.angle_gamma   90.00
#
_symmetry.space_group_name_H-M   'P 1'
#
loop_
_entity.id
_entity.type
_entity.pdbx_description
1 polymer ?
#
loop_
_entity_poly.entity_id
_entity_poly.type
_entity_poly.pdbx_seq_one_letter_code
_entity_poly.pdbx_strand_id
1 'polypeptide(L)'
;MIILIGTILAVVLGVILIVACWDDCNYGMGVGLGITIVSGFVLVILVIAFPMERMEAKRLMRNVATTQETIDEARKDSFGNVERMALTRDMISLNKEIVNAKYWNTTVWDIWIPDYVEQIEMLK
;
A
#
# COMPACT_ATOMS: atom_id res chain seq x y z
N MET A 1 6.64 7.88 0.02
CA MET A 1 7.65 8.34 -0.97
C MET A 1 8.89 8.98 -0.32
N ILE A 2 8.72 9.79 0.73
CA ILE A 2 9.83 10.39 1.50
C ILE A 2 10.81 9.33 2.03
N ILE A 3 10.29 8.21 2.55
CA ILE A 3 11.12 7.10 3.05
C ILE A 3 11.96 6.48 1.94
N LEU A 4 11.38 6.27 0.74
CA LEU A 4 12.08 5.69 -0.41
C LEU A 4 13.22 6.61 -0.89
N ILE A 5 12.95 7.92 -1.00
CA ILE A 5 13.98 8.91 -1.33
C ILE A 5 15.07 8.92 -0.25
N GLY A 6 14.68 8.92 1.02
CA GLY A 6 15.62 8.88 2.15
C GLY A 6 16.52 7.64 2.13
N THR A 7 15.97 6.46 1.81
CA THR A 7 16.76 5.23 1.69
C THR A 7 17.72 5.26 0.51
N ILE A 8 17.32 5.85 -0.63
CA ILE A 8 18.23 6.02 -1.78
C ILE A 8 19.38 6.96 -1.41
N LEU A 9 19.08 8.09 -0.75
CA LEU A 9 20.11 9.02 -0.29
C LEU A 9 21.06 8.37 0.72
N ALA A 10 20.55 7.52 1.62
CA ALA A 10 21.37 6.78 2.56
C ALA A 10 22.32 5.79 1.87
N VAL A 11 21.86 5.07 0.84
CA VAL A 11 22.73 4.20 0.02
C VAL A 11 23.82 5.03 -0.65
N VAL A 12 23.46 6.15 -1.27
CA VAL A 12 24.41 7.04 -1.96
C VAL A 12 25.46 7.59 -0.98
N LEU A 13 25.04 8.04 0.20
CA LEU A 13 25.95 8.51 1.26
C LEU A 13 26.88 7.39 1.74
N GLY A 14 26.36 6.17 1.92
CA GLY A 14 27.15 5.00 2.28
C GLY A 14 28.25 4.71 1.25
N VAL A 15 27.90 4.74 -0.04
CA VAL A 15 28.85 4.55 -1.15
C VAL A 15 29.89 5.68 -1.20
N ILE A 16 29.47 6.94 -1.06
CA ILE A 16 30.39 8.08 -1.05
C ILE A 16 31.41 7.95 0.09
N LEU A 17 30.97 7.54 1.29
CA LEU A 17 31.87 7.32 2.43
C LEU A 17 32.88 6.20 2.17
N ILE A 18 32.46 5.12 1.53
CA ILE A 18 33.36 4.02 1.14
C ILE A 18 34.42 4.51 0.16
N VAL A 19 34.03 5.25 -0.88
CA VAL A 19 34.95 5.74 -1.92
C VAL A 19 35.87 6.84 -1.39
N ALA A 20 35.36 7.77 -0.58
CA ALA A 20 36.12 8.91 -0.07
C ALA A 20 37.15 8.52 1.01
N CYS A 21 36.93 7.42 1.74
CA CYS A 21 37.81 6.97 2.82
C CYS A 21 38.71 5.78 2.43
N TRP A 22 38.89 5.51 1.13
CA TRP A 22 39.59 4.31 0.65
C TRP A 22 41.03 4.21 1.18
N ASP A 23 41.78 5.31 1.27
CA ASP A 23 43.22 5.26 1.59
C ASP A 23 43.59 5.55 3.06
N ASP A 24 42.80 6.32 3.82
CA ASP A 24 43.28 6.89 5.10
C ASP A 24 42.43 6.58 6.35
N CYS A 25 41.23 5.98 6.23
CA CYS A 25 40.30 5.87 7.36
C CYS A 25 39.59 4.51 7.49
N ASN A 26 40.16 3.62 8.29
CA ASN A 26 39.57 2.31 8.64
C ASN A 26 38.16 2.44 9.26
N TYR A 27 37.88 3.55 9.97
CA TYR A 27 36.59 3.82 10.61
C TYR A 27 35.50 4.27 9.60
N GLY A 28 35.88 5.07 8.59
CA GLY A 28 34.96 5.58 7.57
C GLY A 28 34.44 4.47 6.65
N MET A 29 35.31 3.52 6.31
CA MET A 29 34.96 2.35 5.51
C MET A 29 33.95 1.43 6.23
N GLY A 30 34.14 1.16 7.53
CA GLY A 30 33.23 0.34 8.32
C GLY A 30 31.83 0.95 8.46
N VAL A 31 31.75 2.25 8.73
CA VAL A 31 30.48 2.99 8.81
C VAL A 31 29.78 3.05 7.45
N GLY A 32 30.51 3.32 6.38
CA GLY A 32 29.97 3.35 5.02
C GLY A 32 29.38 2.00 4.58
N LEU A 33 30.10 0.89 4.87
CA LEU A 33 29.59 -0.46 4.63
C LEU A 33 28.33 -0.76 5.42
N GLY A 34 28.31 -0.43 6.72
CA GLY A 34 27.14 -0.62 7.59
C GLY A 34 25.90 0.11 7.06
N ILE A 35 26.06 1.39 6.71
CA ILE A 35 24.96 2.19 6.14
C ILE A 35 24.48 1.59 4.82
N THR A 36 25.39 1.22 3.92
CA THR A 36 25.05 0.70 2.60
C THR A 36 24.30 -0.64 2.69
N ILE A 37 24.72 -1.55 3.57
CA ILE A 37 24.07 -2.86 3.75
C ILE A 37 22.66 -2.67 4.32
N VAL A 38 22.52 -1.88 5.39
CA VAL A 38 21.22 -1.68 6.05
C VAL A 38 20.25 -0.94 5.12
N SER A 39 20.69 0.17 4.51
CA SER A 39 19.86 0.93 3.59
C SER A 39 19.51 0.15 2.32
N GLY A 40 20.45 -0.64 1.79
CA GLY A 40 20.22 -1.55 0.66
C GLY A 40 19.18 -2.62 0.97
N PHE A 41 19.23 -3.23 2.15
CA PHE A 41 18.24 -4.22 2.57
C PHE A 41 16.84 -3.61 2.70
N VAL A 42 16.72 -2.44 3.32
CA VAL A 42 15.46 -1.70 3.43
C VAL A 42 14.94 -1.31 2.04
N LEU A 43 15.82 -0.90 1.13
CA LEU A 43 15.45 -0.55 -0.24
C LEU A 43 14.85 -1.75 -0.99
N VAL A 44 15.43 -2.94 -0.86
CA VAL A 44 14.89 -4.16 -1.47
C VAL A 44 13.48 -4.46 -0.96
N ILE A 45 13.26 -4.36 0.36
CA ILE A 45 11.93 -4.55 0.95
C ILE A 45 10.94 -3.53 0.37
N LEU A 46 11.32 -2.25 0.29
CA LEU A 46 10.47 -1.19 -0.26
C LEU A 46 10.12 -1.44 -1.74
N VAL A 47 11.06 -1.90 -2.54
CA VAL A 47 10.84 -2.20 -3.96
C VAL A 47 9.87 -3.37 -4.16
N ILE A 48 9.81 -4.32 -3.22
CA ILE A 48 8.86 -5.44 -3.27
C ILE A 48 7.49 -5.05 -2.70
N ALA A 49 7.47 -4.37 -1.55
CA ALA A 49 6.23 -3.93 -0.91
C ALA A 49 5.46 -2.95 -1.81
N PHE A 50 6.17 -2.10 -2.58
CA PHE A 50 5.55 -1.11 -3.46
C PHE A 50 4.58 -1.72 -4.50
N PRO A 51 5.00 -2.61 -5.40
CA PRO A 51 4.06 -3.19 -6.35
C PRO A 51 2.92 -3.96 -5.66
N MET A 52 3.18 -4.62 -4.52
CA MET A 52 2.16 -5.39 -3.79
C MET A 52 1.02 -4.50 -3.28
N GLU A 53 1.33 -3.43 -2.57
CA GLU A 53 0.33 -2.47 -2.06
C GLU A 53 -0.49 -1.86 -3.20
N ARG A 54 0.15 -1.52 -4.32
CA ARG A 54 -0.54 -0.97 -5.50
C ARG A 54 -1.47 -2.01 -6.15
N MET A 55 -1.11 -3.28 -6.13
CA MET A 55 -1.97 -4.36 -6.60
C MET A 55 -3.19 -4.54 -5.70
N GLU A 56 -3.00 -4.48 -4.38
CA GLU A 56 -4.10 -4.56 -3.42
C GLU A 56 -5.08 -3.40 -3.56
N ALA A 57 -4.59 -2.16 -3.70
CA ALA A 57 -5.44 -1.00 -3.94
C ALA A 57 -6.26 -1.13 -5.24
N LYS A 58 -5.65 -1.61 -6.33
CA LYS A 58 -6.37 -1.88 -7.58
C LYS A 58 -7.41 -2.99 -7.44
N ARG A 59 -7.09 -4.04 -6.69
CA ARG A 59 -8.01 -5.15 -6.42
C ARG A 59 -9.21 -4.65 -5.62
N LEU A 60 -8.99 -3.83 -4.59
CA LEU A 60 -10.05 -3.23 -3.80
C LEU A 60 -10.98 -2.40 -4.67
N MET A 61 -10.43 -1.50 -5.51
CA MET A 61 -11.24 -0.68 -6.43
C MET A 61 -12.09 -1.52 -7.39
N ARG A 62 -11.51 -2.61 -7.92
CA ARG A 62 -12.25 -3.52 -8.80
C ARG A 62 -13.37 -4.24 -8.06
N ASN A 63 -13.11 -4.74 -6.86
CA ASN A 63 -14.12 -5.42 -6.05
C ASN A 63 -15.28 -4.48 -5.71
N VAL A 64 -14.97 -3.23 -5.35
CA VAL A 64 -16.00 -2.20 -5.08
C VAL A 64 -16.87 -1.99 -6.31
N ALA A 65 -16.28 -1.79 -7.49
CA ALA A 65 -17.03 -1.58 -8.73
C ALA A 65 -17.93 -2.79 -9.07
N THR A 66 -17.40 -4.02 -8.98
CA THR A 66 -18.17 -5.23 -9.27
C THR A 66 -19.30 -5.47 -8.26
N THR A 67 -19.06 -5.21 -6.98
CA THR A 67 -20.11 -5.31 -5.95
C THR A 67 -21.20 -4.27 -6.17
N GLN A 68 -20.85 -3.07 -6.61
CA GLN A 68 -21.81 -2.01 -6.90
C GLN A 68 -22.69 -2.33 -8.13
N GLU A 69 -22.10 -2.88 -9.19
CA GLU A 69 -22.88 -3.41 -10.34
C GLU A 69 -23.84 -4.52 -9.90
N THR A 70 -23.37 -5.45 -9.06
CA THR A 70 -24.20 -6.55 -8.54
C THR A 70 -25.37 -6.03 -7.68
N ILE A 71 -25.15 -4.97 -6.90
CA ILE A 71 -26.20 -4.31 -6.11
C ILE A 71 -27.24 -3.66 -7.01
N ASP A 72 -26.81 -2.97 -8.07
CA ASP A 72 -27.72 -2.30 -9.00
C ASP A 72 -28.58 -3.29 -9.80
N GLU A 73 -28.03 -4.47 -10.13
CA GLU A 73 -28.82 -5.59 -10.64
C GLU A 73 -29.76 -6.15 -9.57
N ALA A 74 -29.29 -6.30 -8.33
CA ALA A 74 -30.12 -6.79 -7.23
C ALA A 74 -31.28 -5.87 -6.81
N ARG A 75 -31.19 -4.59 -7.14
CA ARG A 75 -32.28 -3.61 -6.98
C ARG A 75 -33.32 -3.71 -8.10
N LYS A 76 -32.94 -4.19 -9.29
CA LYS A 76 -33.83 -4.33 -10.46
C LYS A 76 -34.54 -5.68 -10.49
N ASP A 77 -33.88 -6.72 -10.02
CA ASP A 77 -34.44 -8.08 -9.97
C ASP A 77 -34.91 -8.48 -8.57
N SER A 78 -35.91 -9.35 -8.51
CA SER A 78 -36.48 -9.83 -7.24
C SER A 78 -35.60 -10.92 -6.63
N PHE A 79 -34.38 -10.57 -6.18
CA PHE A 79 -33.48 -11.53 -5.53
C PHE A 79 -34.10 -12.13 -4.27
N GLY A 80 -33.84 -13.42 -4.05
CA GLY A 80 -34.30 -14.13 -2.86
C GLY A 80 -33.67 -13.57 -1.58
N ASN A 81 -34.36 -13.71 -0.45
CA ASN A 81 -33.88 -13.22 0.85
C ASN A 81 -32.48 -13.73 1.22
N VAL A 82 -32.11 -14.93 0.78
CA VAL A 82 -30.80 -15.54 1.06
C VAL A 82 -29.67 -14.84 0.29
N GLU A 83 -29.90 -14.53 -0.99
CA GLU A 83 -28.91 -13.84 -1.83
C GLU A 83 -28.70 -12.40 -1.36
N ARG A 84 -29.79 -11.73 -0.92
CA ARG A 84 -29.70 -10.41 -0.30
C ARG A 84 -28.86 -10.43 0.98
N MET A 85 -29.02 -11.43 1.83
CA MET A 85 -28.22 -11.57 3.05
C MET A 85 -26.73 -11.81 2.74
N ALA A 86 -26.42 -12.63 1.73
CA ALA A 86 -25.05 -12.88 1.30
C ALA A 86 -24.41 -11.58 0.76
N LEU A 87 -25.12 -10.87 -0.12
CA LEU A 87 -24.65 -9.58 -0.65
C LEU A 87 -24.40 -8.57 0.47
N THR A 88 -25.32 -8.44 1.43
CA THR A 88 -25.17 -7.50 2.55
C THR A 88 -23.96 -7.84 3.41
N ARG A 89 -23.66 -9.13 3.61
CA ARG A 89 -22.45 -9.54 4.33
C ARG A 89 -21.18 -9.13 3.59
N ASP A 90 -21.15 -9.30 2.26
CA ASP A 90 -20.02 -8.92 1.43
C ASP A 90 -19.83 -7.39 1.41
N MET A 91 -20.93 -6.63 1.33
CA MET A 91 -20.91 -5.16 1.47
C MET A 91 -20.32 -4.70 2.80
N ILE A 92 -20.68 -5.35 3.91
CA ILE A 92 -20.12 -5.03 5.24
C ILE A 92 -18.61 -5.32 5.27
N SER A 93 -18.17 -6.43 4.65
CA SER A 93 -16.74 -6.78 4.57
C SER A 93 -15.96 -5.75 3.76
N LEU A 94 -16.45 -5.39 2.58
CA LEU A 94 -15.85 -4.37 1.73
C LEU A 94 -15.82 -3.00 2.40
N ASN A 95 -16.88 -2.60 3.10
CA ASN A 95 -16.90 -1.35 3.84
C ASN A 95 -15.86 -1.32 4.98
N LYS A 96 -15.60 -2.46 5.65
CA LYS A 96 -14.49 -2.55 6.62
C LYS A 96 -13.13 -2.38 5.95
N GLU A 97 -12.91 -2.99 4.79
CA GLU A 97 -11.67 -2.84 4.02
C GLU A 97 -11.46 -1.40 3.55
N ILE A 98 -12.51 -0.73 3.06
CA ILE A 98 -12.48 0.69 2.68
C ILE A 98 -12.14 1.59 3.87
N VAL A 99 -12.75 1.36 5.04
CA VAL A 99 -12.47 2.14 6.26
C VAL A 99 -11.04 1.92 6.74
N ASN A 100 -10.56 0.67 6.72
CA ASN A 100 -9.17 0.36 7.06
C ASN A 100 -8.21 1.04 6.09
N ALA A 101 -8.50 1.02 4.79
CA ALA A 101 -7.70 1.75 3.81
C ALA A 101 -7.71 3.26 4.12
N LYS A 102 -8.87 3.88 4.36
CA LYS A 102 -8.97 5.29 4.74
C LYS A 102 -8.14 5.68 5.98
N TYR A 103 -7.97 4.77 6.95
CA TYR A 103 -7.10 5.02 8.11
C TYR A 103 -5.64 5.26 7.69
N TRP A 104 -5.12 4.40 6.80
CA TRP A 104 -3.76 4.50 6.29
C TRP A 104 -3.55 5.70 5.34
N ASN A 105 -4.64 6.28 4.84
CA ASN A 105 -4.62 7.44 3.96
C ASN A 105 -4.09 8.70 4.65
N THR A 106 -4.10 8.76 5.98
CA THR A 106 -3.53 9.90 6.73
C THR A 106 -2.04 9.73 7.08
N THR A 107 -1.42 8.63 6.62
CA THR A 107 -0.04 8.28 6.97
C THR A 107 0.92 8.51 5.81
N VAL A 108 2.21 8.20 5.95
CA VAL A 108 3.21 8.31 4.86
C VAL A 108 2.90 7.43 3.63
N TRP A 109 1.85 6.60 3.75
CA TRP A 109 1.24 5.74 2.73
C TRP A 109 -0.04 6.33 2.09
N ASP A 110 -0.33 7.62 2.31
CA ASP A 110 -1.47 8.39 1.74
C ASP A 110 -1.66 8.18 0.23
N ILE A 111 -0.58 8.37 -0.56
CA ILE A 111 -0.58 8.31 -2.04
C ILE A 111 -1.11 6.97 -2.63
N TRP A 112 -1.23 5.94 -1.79
CA TRP A 112 -1.48 4.56 -2.18
C TRP A 112 -2.94 4.18 -2.05
N ILE A 113 -3.73 5.03 -1.40
CA ILE A 113 -5.09 4.74 -1.02
C ILE A 113 -5.99 5.69 -1.79
N PRO A 114 -6.89 5.17 -2.64
CA PRO A 114 -7.76 6.02 -3.40
C PRO A 114 -8.72 6.75 -2.47
N ASP A 115 -8.55 8.08 -2.36
CA ASP A 115 -9.45 9.02 -1.66
C ASP A 115 -10.92 8.87 -2.07
N TYR A 116 -11.17 8.37 -3.29
CA TYR A 116 -12.46 8.42 -3.96
C TYR A 116 -13.47 7.35 -3.55
N VAL A 117 -13.10 6.33 -2.76
CA VAL A 117 -14.07 5.28 -2.37
C VAL A 117 -14.71 5.64 -1.04
N GLU A 118 -15.88 6.28 -1.11
CA GLU A 118 -16.46 6.91 0.06
C GLU A 118 -17.19 5.92 1.00
N GLN A 119 -17.88 4.92 0.44
CA GLN A 119 -18.47 3.71 1.04
C GLN A 119 -19.40 3.04 0.01
N ILE A 120 -19.67 1.73 0.15
CA ILE A 120 -20.74 1.05 -0.60
C ILE A 120 -22.06 1.22 0.16
N GLU A 121 -23.08 1.77 -0.50
CA GLU A 121 -24.42 1.93 0.07
C GLU A 121 -25.11 0.57 0.26
N MET A 122 -25.58 0.27 1.47
CA MET A 122 -26.19 -1.02 1.77
C MET A 122 -27.58 -1.17 1.12
N LEU A 123 -27.93 -2.41 0.78
CA LEU A 123 -29.31 -2.78 0.45
C LEU A 123 -30.20 -2.58 1.69
N LYS A 124 -31.27 -1.78 1.56
CA LYS A 124 -32.30 -1.61 2.59
C LYS A 124 -33.23 -2.82 2.68
#